data_AF-A0A8D0FJ65-F1
#
_entry.id   AF-A0A8D0FJ65-F1
#
_cell.length_a   1.000
_cell.length_b   1.000
_cell.length_c   1.000
_cell.angle_alpha   90.00
_cell.angle_beta   90.00
_cell.angle_gamma   90.00
#
_symmetry.space_group_name_H-M   'P 1'
#
loop_
_entity.id
_entity.type
_entity.pdbx_description
1 polymer ?
#
loop_
_entity_poly.entity_id
_entity_poly.type
_entity_poly.pdbx_seq_one_letter_code
_entity_poly.pdbx_strand_id
1 'polypeptide(L)'
;MLLTVFCLRRDRSELTFSLQVDADFELQNFRALCELESGIPAAESQIVYAERPLTDNNRSLASYGLKDGDVVILRQKETVEPRPSIRFPGLPRIDFSSIAVPGTSSQQHQPPAQRPRPSPPDAPSFPQGLDNPALLREMLLANPHELSLLKERNPPLAEALLSGDLEKFTRVLLEQQQDRARREQERIRLYSADPFDLEAQAKIEEDIRQQNIEENMTIAMEEAPESFGQVVMLYINCKVNGHPVKAFVDSGAQMTIMSQACAERCNIMRLVDRRWAGIAKGVGTQKIIGRVHLGKYRAAWLLSHLMLF
;
A
#
# COMPACT_ATOMS: atom_id res chain seq x y z
N MET A 1 9.49 -18.14 21.32
CA MET A 1 8.49 -18.76 20.43
C MET A 1 8.04 -17.76 19.39
N LEU A 2 7.94 -18.20 18.13
CA LEU A 2 7.41 -17.43 17.02
C LEU A 2 5.91 -17.69 16.92
N LEU A 3 5.09 -16.65 17.11
CA LEU A 3 3.63 -16.73 17.01
C LEU A 3 3.16 -15.97 15.77
N THR A 4 2.21 -16.54 15.04
CA THR A 4 1.55 -15.86 13.92
C THR A 4 0.21 -15.30 14.39
N VAL A 5 0.02 -13.99 14.24
CA VAL A 5 -1.22 -13.31 14.62
C VAL A 5 -2.03 -13.04 13.36
N PHE A 6 -3.22 -13.63 13.28
CA PHE A 6 -4.19 -13.37 12.24
C PHE A 6 -5.25 -12.38 12.75
N CYS A 7 -5.23 -11.17 12.23
CA CYS A 7 -6.07 -10.06 12.65
C CYS A 7 -7.30 -9.92 11.76
N LEU A 8 -8.47 -9.88 12.40
CA LEU A 8 -9.77 -9.64 11.78
C LEU A 8 -10.29 -8.28 12.24
N ARG A 9 -10.24 -7.29 11.33
CA ARG A 9 -10.74 -5.93 11.56
C ARG A 9 -12.23 -5.82 11.23
N ARG A 10 -12.86 -4.74 11.70
CA ARG A 10 -14.32 -4.53 11.54
C ARG A 10 -14.75 -4.37 10.08
N ASP A 11 -13.92 -3.77 9.26
CA ASP A 11 -14.11 -3.56 7.82
C ASP A 11 -13.90 -4.85 7.00
N ARG A 12 -13.68 -5.99 7.67
CA ARG A 12 -13.31 -7.29 7.07
C ARG A 12 -11.94 -7.29 6.38
N SER A 13 -11.11 -6.28 6.63
CA SER A 13 -9.71 -6.36 6.27
C SER A 13 -8.99 -7.36 7.18
N GLU A 14 -8.07 -8.10 6.57
CA GLU A 14 -7.27 -9.13 7.23
C GLU A 14 -5.82 -8.64 7.25
N LEU A 15 -5.17 -8.78 8.39
CA LEU A 15 -3.75 -8.48 8.55
C LEU A 15 -3.08 -9.63 9.27
N THR A 16 -1.94 -10.10 8.75
CA THR A 16 -1.17 -11.17 9.38
C THR A 16 0.24 -10.69 9.66
N PHE A 17 0.71 -10.90 10.89
CA PHE A 17 2.09 -10.60 11.28
C PHE A 17 2.61 -11.66 12.24
N SER A 18 3.94 -11.71 12.40
CA SER A 18 4.60 -12.67 13.29
C SER A 18 5.29 -11.95 14.43
N LEU A 19 5.13 -12.45 15.65
CA LEU A 19 5.76 -11.92 16.86
C LEU A 19 6.68 -12.97 17.46
N GLN A 20 7.95 -12.59 17.68
CA GLN A 20 8.90 -13.39 18.44
C GLN A 20 8.81 -12.99 19.91
N VAL A 21 8.31 -13.89 20.76
CA VAL A 21 8.11 -13.64 22.20
C VAL A 21 8.58 -14.81 23.05
N ASP A 22 8.92 -14.58 24.32
CA ASP A 22 9.31 -15.65 25.23
C ASP A 22 8.13 -16.52 25.67
N ALA A 23 8.41 -17.70 26.24
CA ALA A 23 7.36 -18.67 26.57
C ALA A 23 6.51 -18.23 27.79
N ASP A 24 7.18 -17.58 28.73
CA ASP A 24 6.65 -16.99 29.96
C ASP A 24 6.06 -15.59 29.74
N PHE A 25 6.08 -15.07 28.51
CA PHE A 25 5.55 -13.75 28.18
C PHE A 25 4.08 -13.62 28.60
N GLU A 26 3.74 -12.54 29.32
CA GLU A 26 2.39 -12.30 29.82
C GLU A 26 1.43 -11.84 28.73
N LEU A 27 0.16 -12.23 28.85
CA LEU A 27 -0.88 -11.85 27.90
C LEU A 27 -1.04 -10.32 27.80
N GLN A 28 -0.87 -9.57 28.88
CA GLN A 28 -0.94 -8.10 28.87
C GLN A 28 0.09 -7.48 27.92
N ASN A 29 1.34 -7.94 27.98
CA ASN A 29 2.42 -7.43 27.14
C ASN A 29 2.22 -7.88 25.69
N PHE A 30 1.72 -9.10 25.48
CA PHE A 30 1.39 -9.60 24.15
C PHE A 30 0.26 -8.79 23.48
N ARG A 31 -0.73 -8.32 24.25
CA ARG A 31 -1.77 -7.40 23.75
C ARG A 31 -1.19 -6.07 23.27
N ALA A 32 -0.23 -5.51 24.00
CA ALA A 32 0.42 -4.26 23.61
C ALA A 32 1.20 -4.41 22.29
N LEU A 33 1.89 -5.55 22.09
CA LEU A 33 2.55 -5.86 20.81
C LEU A 33 1.53 -6.03 19.68
N CYS A 34 0.42 -6.73 19.93
CA CYS A 34 -0.66 -6.85 18.97
C CYS A 34 -1.27 -5.49 18.60
N GLU A 35 -1.45 -4.58 19.56
CA GLU A 35 -1.97 -3.23 19.34
C GLU A 35 -1.02 -2.40 18.47
N LEU A 36 0.29 -2.47 18.73
CA LEU A 36 1.31 -1.77 17.95
C LEU A 36 1.34 -2.21 16.48
N GLU A 37 1.29 -3.53 16.23
CA GLU A 37 1.36 -4.08 14.87
C GLU A 37 0.03 -3.97 14.11
N SER A 38 -1.10 -4.13 14.81
CA SER A 38 -2.44 -4.12 14.17
C SER A 38 -3.10 -2.75 14.09
N GLY A 39 -2.65 -1.80 14.91
CA GLY A 39 -3.32 -0.51 15.13
C GLY A 39 -4.72 -0.65 15.77
N ILE A 40 -5.06 -1.81 16.34
CA ILE A 40 -6.32 -2.05 17.05
C ILE A 40 -6.11 -1.78 18.53
N PRO A 41 -6.83 -0.82 19.15
CA PRO A 41 -6.68 -0.53 20.57
C PRO A 41 -6.93 -1.77 21.44
N ALA A 42 -6.12 -2.01 22.47
CA ALA A 42 -6.24 -3.21 23.31
C ALA A 42 -7.65 -3.40 23.90
N ALA A 43 -8.35 -2.31 24.22
CA ALA A 43 -9.72 -2.30 24.74
C ALA A 43 -10.75 -2.85 23.73
N GLU A 44 -10.49 -2.69 22.44
CA GLU A 44 -11.31 -3.20 21.35
C GLU A 44 -10.86 -4.57 20.86
N SER A 45 -9.79 -5.13 21.42
CA SER A 45 -9.16 -6.34 20.93
C SER A 45 -9.54 -7.58 21.76
N GLN A 46 -9.85 -8.68 21.07
CA GLN A 46 -9.97 -10.00 21.67
C GLN A 46 -9.00 -10.97 21.00
N ILE A 47 -8.08 -11.53 21.78
CA ILE A 47 -7.19 -12.60 21.34
C ILE A 47 -7.85 -13.94 21.61
N VAL A 48 -7.86 -14.82 20.60
CA VAL A 48 -8.45 -16.15 20.65
C VAL A 48 -7.41 -17.18 20.19
N TYR A 49 -7.27 -18.26 20.95
CA TYR A 49 -6.41 -19.39 20.62
C TYR A 49 -7.18 -20.69 20.89
N ALA A 50 -7.14 -21.64 19.95
CA ALA A 50 -7.90 -22.90 20.03
C ALA A 50 -9.39 -22.69 20.41
N GLU A 51 -10.04 -21.73 19.74
CA GLU A 51 -11.44 -21.33 19.97
C GLU A 51 -11.74 -20.73 21.36
N ARG A 52 -10.71 -20.51 22.19
CA ARG A 52 -10.86 -19.96 23.54
C ARG A 52 -10.31 -18.53 23.60
N PRO A 53 -11.10 -17.56 24.09
CA PRO A 53 -10.60 -16.22 24.30
C PRO A 53 -9.61 -16.18 25.47
N LEU A 54 -8.49 -15.50 25.27
CA LEU A 54 -7.48 -15.28 26.30
C LEU A 54 -7.87 -14.04 27.12
N THR A 55 -8.19 -14.22 28.40
CA THR A 55 -8.83 -13.18 29.23
C THR A 55 -8.03 -12.75 30.46
N ASP A 56 -7.15 -13.60 30.97
CA ASP A 56 -6.35 -13.34 32.17
C ASP A 56 -5.00 -12.73 31.75
N ASN A 57 -4.88 -11.43 32.00
CA ASN A 57 -3.76 -10.61 31.54
C ASN A 57 -2.43 -10.97 32.19
N ASN A 58 -2.45 -11.53 33.41
CA ASN A 58 -1.25 -11.88 34.17
C ASN A 58 -0.77 -13.31 33.89
N ARG A 59 -1.51 -14.03 33.04
CA ARG A 59 -1.21 -15.41 32.70
C ARG A 59 -0.25 -15.45 31.51
N SER A 60 0.75 -16.34 31.56
CA SER A 60 1.72 -16.48 30.47
C SER A 60 1.14 -17.19 29.25
N LEU A 61 1.66 -16.89 28.06
CA LEU A 61 1.23 -17.51 26.80
C LEU A 61 1.41 -19.04 26.81
N ALA A 62 2.54 -19.55 27.31
CA ALA A 62 2.75 -21.01 27.40
C ALA A 62 1.72 -21.69 28.31
N SER A 63 1.27 -21.03 29.39
CA SER A 63 0.26 -21.61 30.28
C SER A 63 -1.13 -21.69 29.64
N TYR A 64 -1.39 -20.88 28.61
CA TYR A 64 -2.56 -21.01 27.73
C TYR A 64 -2.42 -22.14 26.70
N GLY A 65 -1.25 -22.77 26.63
CA GLY A 65 -0.94 -23.88 25.73
C GLY A 65 -0.29 -23.46 24.42
N LEU A 66 0.04 -22.17 24.24
CA LEU A 66 0.69 -21.69 23.03
C LEU A 66 2.12 -22.22 22.92
N LYS A 67 2.49 -22.63 21.70
CA LYS A 67 3.79 -23.17 21.33
C LYS A 67 4.39 -22.41 20.16
N ASP A 68 5.66 -22.70 19.90
CA ASP A 68 6.37 -22.19 18.72
C ASP A 68 5.67 -22.61 17.42
N GLY A 69 5.41 -21.63 16.55
CA GLY A 69 4.71 -21.82 15.28
C GLY A 69 3.18 -21.73 15.35
N ASP A 70 2.61 -21.51 16.53
CA ASP A 70 1.15 -21.44 16.67
C ASP A 70 0.54 -20.15 16.09
N VAL A 71 -0.72 -20.28 15.68
CA VAL A 71 -1.53 -19.18 15.16
C VAL A 71 -2.55 -18.73 16.19
N VAL A 72 -2.63 -17.42 16.43
CA VAL A 72 -3.63 -16.78 17.27
C VAL A 72 -4.50 -15.84 16.45
N ILE A 73 -5.76 -15.70 16.82
CA ILE A 73 -6.71 -14.82 16.14
C ILE A 73 -6.91 -13.56 16.98
N LEU A 74 -6.64 -12.40 16.41
CA LEU A 74 -6.94 -11.09 17.01
C LEU A 74 -8.22 -10.54 16.37
N ARG A 75 -9.30 -10.42 17.13
CA ARG A 75 -10.57 -9.88 16.64
C ARG A 75 -10.84 -8.50 17.20
N GLN A 76 -11.17 -7.55 16.34
CA GLN A 76 -11.71 -6.26 16.79
C GLN A 76 -13.19 -6.41 17.20
N LYS A 77 -13.55 -5.94 18.39
CA LYS A 77 -14.89 -5.91 18.95
C LYS A 77 -15.44 -4.48 18.98
N GLU A 78 -16.77 -4.39 18.97
CA GLU A 78 -17.49 -3.15 19.22
C GLU A 78 -17.47 -2.85 20.73
N THR A 79 -16.84 -1.75 21.12
CA THR A 79 -16.96 -1.22 22.47
C THR A 79 -18.31 -0.51 22.57
N VAL A 80 -19.31 -1.19 23.12
CA VAL A 80 -20.48 -0.49 23.65
C VAL A 80 -20.04 0.16 24.96
N GLU A 81 -19.52 1.38 24.90
CA GLU A 81 -19.36 2.18 26.11
C GLU A 81 -20.76 2.44 26.70
N PRO A 82 -20.99 2.16 28.00
CA PRO A 82 -22.17 2.67 28.67
C PRO A 82 -22.00 4.19 28.84
N ARG A 83 -22.51 4.98 27.90
CA ARG A 83 -22.59 6.44 28.08
C ARG A 83 -23.45 6.75 29.31
N PRO A 84 -22.99 7.61 30.24
CA PRO A 84 -23.84 8.07 31.32
C PRO A 84 -25.01 8.85 30.70
N SER A 85 -26.24 8.36 30.90
CA SER A 85 -27.45 9.06 30.49
C SER A 85 -27.58 10.35 31.30
N ILE A 86 -27.26 11.50 30.72
CA ILE A 86 -27.63 12.80 31.31
C ILE A 86 -29.13 12.97 31.11
N ARG A 87 -29.90 12.79 32.19
CA ARG A 87 -31.34 13.07 32.23
C ARG A 87 -31.56 14.56 32.45
N PHE A 88 -32.22 15.24 31.52
CA PHE A 88 -32.84 16.53 31.77
C PHE A 88 -34.35 16.34 32.02
N PRO A 89 -34.91 16.80 33.15
CA PRO A 89 -36.34 16.69 33.40
C PRO A 89 -37.11 17.74 32.57
N GLY A 90 -38.10 17.31 31.78
CA GLY A 90 -39.16 18.20 31.29
C GLY A 90 -39.39 18.31 29.77
N LEU A 91 -38.76 17.51 28.91
CA LEU A 91 -39.03 17.55 27.46
C LEU A 91 -39.43 16.16 26.90
N PRO A 92 -40.38 16.08 25.96
CA PRO A 92 -40.77 14.82 25.33
C PRO A 92 -39.60 14.25 24.49
N ARG A 93 -39.52 12.92 24.46
CA ARG A 93 -38.52 12.11 23.75
C ARG A 93 -38.51 12.45 22.26
N ILE A 94 -37.52 13.21 21.81
CA ILE A 94 -37.21 13.35 20.38
C ILE A 94 -36.06 12.39 20.07
N ASP A 95 -36.35 11.42 19.21
CA ASP A 95 -35.42 10.41 18.72
C ASP A 95 -34.72 10.96 17.45
N PHE A 96 -33.42 11.24 17.57
CA PHE A 96 -32.59 11.81 16.49
C PHE A 96 -31.81 10.76 15.68
N SER A 97 -32.17 9.47 15.79
CA SER A 97 -31.49 8.37 15.09
C SER A 97 -31.60 8.39 13.55
N SER A 98 -32.36 9.34 12.98
CA SER A 98 -32.62 9.42 11.53
C SER A 98 -32.21 10.73 10.86
N ILE A 99 -31.48 11.63 11.54
CA ILE A 99 -30.92 12.83 10.90
C ILE A 99 -29.49 12.54 10.46
N ALA A 100 -29.32 12.26 9.16
CA ALA A 100 -28.03 12.35 8.51
C ALA A 100 -27.65 13.83 8.39
N VAL A 101 -26.62 14.25 9.13
CA VAL A 101 -26.07 15.60 9.03
C VAL A 101 -24.76 15.55 8.24
N PRO A 102 -24.66 16.23 7.09
CA PRO A 102 -23.39 16.53 6.45
C PRO A 102 -22.66 17.60 7.26
N GLY A 103 -21.41 17.31 7.64
CA GLY A 103 -20.38 18.24 8.12
C GLY A 103 -20.80 19.45 8.94
N THR A 104 -20.61 19.40 10.27
CA THR A 104 -20.18 20.60 11.04
C THR A 104 -19.21 20.20 12.14
N SER A 105 -18.10 20.93 12.15
CA SER A 105 -16.99 20.91 13.10
C SER A 105 -17.38 21.55 14.43
N SER A 106 -17.11 20.85 15.53
CA SER A 106 -16.94 21.44 16.87
C SER A 106 -15.45 21.48 17.19
N GLN A 107 -14.82 22.64 16.97
CA GLN A 107 -13.51 22.96 17.50
C GLN A 107 -13.56 22.97 19.04
N GLN A 108 -12.70 22.18 19.68
CA GLN A 108 -12.14 22.55 20.97
C GLN A 108 -10.64 22.78 20.76
N HIS A 109 -10.21 23.99 21.11
CA HIS A 109 -8.85 24.49 21.01
C HIS A 109 -7.84 23.56 21.69
N GLN A 110 -6.92 23.02 20.89
CA GLN A 110 -5.57 22.67 21.32
C GLN A 110 -4.60 23.35 20.33
N PRO A 111 -3.49 23.96 20.80
CA PRO A 111 -2.50 24.52 19.90
C PRO A 111 -1.96 23.39 19.00
N PRO A 112 -1.77 23.63 17.70
CA PRO A 112 -1.32 22.59 16.80
C PRO A 112 0.10 22.16 17.20
N ALA A 113 0.20 20.97 17.78
CA ALA A 113 1.45 20.23 17.79
C ALA A 113 1.83 20.02 16.33
N GLN A 114 2.91 20.69 15.92
CA GLN A 114 3.57 20.50 14.65
C GLN A 114 3.86 19.00 14.48
N ARG A 115 3.08 18.31 13.65
CA ARG A 115 3.53 17.06 13.08
C ARG A 115 4.81 17.38 12.30
N PRO A 116 5.92 16.65 12.49
CA PRO A 116 7.05 16.78 11.60
C PRO A 116 6.54 16.40 10.22
N ARG A 117 6.43 17.39 9.33
CA ARG A 117 6.31 17.12 7.90
C ARG A 117 7.54 16.29 7.51
N PRO A 118 7.44 15.33 6.59
CA PRO A 118 8.63 14.75 6.00
C PRO A 118 9.48 15.92 5.49
N SER A 119 10.70 16.02 6.01
CA SER A 119 11.71 16.92 5.50
C SER A 119 11.73 16.74 3.98
N PRO A 120 11.78 17.81 3.17
CA PRO A 120 12.13 17.64 1.77
C PRO A 120 13.46 16.85 1.73
N PRO A 121 13.71 16.01 0.71
CA PRO A 121 15.05 15.46 0.54
C PRO A 121 16.02 16.63 0.59
N ASP A 122 16.99 16.58 1.51
CA ASP A 122 17.96 17.63 1.73
C ASP A 122 18.45 18.11 0.36
N ALA A 123 17.99 19.30 -0.04
CA ALA A 123 18.67 20.03 -1.08
C ALA A 123 20.08 20.22 -0.50
N PRO A 124 21.15 19.76 -1.18
CA PRO A 124 22.48 19.86 -0.62
C PRO A 124 22.70 21.31 -0.21
N SER A 125 22.84 21.50 1.10
CA SER A 125 23.18 22.76 1.72
C SER A 125 24.60 23.06 1.28
N PHE A 126 24.74 23.76 0.16
CA PHE A 126 26.02 24.37 -0.17
C PHE A 126 26.34 25.34 0.98
N PRO A 127 27.49 25.18 1.65
CA PRO A 127 27.84 26.03 2.78
C PRO A 127 27.77 27.49 2.35
N GLN A 128 27.09 28.26 3.17
CA GLN A 128 26.70 29.66 2.99
C GLN A 128 27.93 30.58 3.12
N GLY A 129 28.95 30.35 2.29
CA GLY A 129 30.29 30.94 2.43
C GLY A 129 31.09 30.99 1.13
N LEU A 130 30.46 31.33 0.00
CA LEU A 130 31.13 31.45 -1.29
C LEU A 130 30.71 32.73 -2.02
N ASP A 131 31.06 33.87 -1.44
CA ASP A 131 30.99 35.17 -2.13
C ASP A 131 31.99 35.27 -3.29
N ASN A 132 32.82 34.24 -3.51
CA ASN A 132 33.84 34.21 -4.54
C ASN A 132 33.62 33.05 -5.54
N PRO A 133 33.06 33.33 -6.74
CA PRO A 133 32.74 32.30 -7.74
C PRO A 133 33.99 31.58 -8.29
N ALA A 134 35.16 32.22 -8.25
CA ALA A 134 36.42 31.62 -8.68
C ALA A 134 36.85 30.47 -7.74
N LEU A 135 36.76 30.69 -6.43
CA LEU A 135 37.11 29.68 -5.42
C LEU A 135 36.15 28.49 -5.44
N LEU A 136 34.85 28.76 -5.63
CA LEU A 136 33.83 27.71 -5.75
C LEU A 136 34.09 26.80 -6.95
N ARG A 137 34.46 27.40 -8.09
CA ARG A 137 34.83 26.65 -9.28
C ARG A 137 36.04 25.74 -9.03
N GLU A 138 37.09 26.26 -8.41
CA GLU A 138 38.28 25.46 -8.10
C GLU A 138 37.96 24.30 -7.15
N MET A 139 37.15 24.55 -6.12
CA MET A 139 36.70 23.51 -5.18
C MET A 139 35.91 22.39 -5.88
N LEU A 140 34.97 22.75 -6.76
CA LEU A 140 34.15 21.77 -7.51
C LEU A 140 34.97 20.98 -8.53
N LEU A 141 36.00 21.59 -9.12
CA LEU A 141 36.93 20.89 -10.02
C LEU A 141 37.93 20.00 -9.26
N ALA A 142 38.29 20.38 -8.03
CA ALA A 142 39.17 19.60 -7.17
C ALA A 142 38.51 18.34 -6.60
N ASN A 143 37.18 18.28 -6.53
CA ASN A 143 36.45 17.13 -6.00
C ASN A 143 35.60 16.42 -7.09
N PRO A 144 36.05 15.24 -7.60
CA PRO A 144 35.34 14.50 -8.64
C PRO A 144 33.93 14.04 -8.24
N HIS A 145 33.70 13.81 -6.95
CA HIS A 145 32.41 13.36 -6.44
C HIS A 145 31.36 14.49 -6.49
N GLU A 146 31.74 15.68 -6.03
CA GLU A 146 30.92 16.91 -6.12
C GLU A 146 30.56 17.24 -7.57
N LEU A 147 31.53 17.12 -8.49
CA LEU A 147 31.30 17.35 -9.92
C LEU A 147 30.30 16.36 -10.52
N SER A 148 30.35 15.09 -10.11
CA SER A 148 29.40 14.08 -10.57
C SER A 148 27.98 14.40 -10.09
N LEU A 149 27.83 14.75 -8.82
CA LEU A 149 26.54 15.12 -8.24
C LEU A 149 25.98 16.40 -8.88
N LEU A 150 26.84 17.38 -9.19
CA LEU A 150 26.46 18.62 -9.86
C LEU A 150 25.94 18.34 -11.28
N LYS A 151 26.56 17.44 -12.03
CA LYS A 151 26.10 17.03 -13.38
C LYS A 151 24.72 16.40 -13.35
N GLU A 152 24.45 15.58 -12.34
CA GLU A 152 23.17 14.88 -12.19
C GLU A 152 22.05 15.85 -11.76
N ARG A 153 22.33 16.71 -10.77
CA ARG A 153 21.31 17.57 -10.16
C ARG A 153 21.15 18.93 -10.82
N ASN A 154 22.17 19.40 -11.52
CA ASN A 154 22.21 20.75 -12.07
C ASN A 154 23.04 20.83 -13.37
N PRO A 155 22.53 20.25 -14.47
CA PRO A 155 23.23 20.23 -15.76
C PRO A 155 23.68 21.62 -16.26
N PRO A 156 22.87 22.70 -16.19
CA PRO A 156 23.27 24.01 -16.68
C PRO A 156 24.49 24.60 -15.96
N LEU A 157 24.58 24.43 -14.65
CA LEU A 157 25.72 24.93 -13.87
C LEU A 157 26.96 24.04 -14.08
N ALA A 158 26.78 22.72 -14.23
CA ALA A 158 27.86 21.80 -14.55
C ALA A 158 28.47 22.06 -15.94
N GLU A 159 27.65 22.34 -16.95
CA GLU A 159 28.11 22.72 -18.29
C GLU A 159 28.88 24.05 -18.28
N ALA A 160 28.40 25.03 -17.51
CA ALA A 160 29.10 26.30 -17.34
C ALA A 160 30.46 26.10 -16.66
N LEU A 161 30.53 25.24 -15.63
CA LEU A 161 31.77 24.89 -14.94
C LEU A 161 32.79 24.19 -15.86
N LEU A 162 32.33 23.19 -16.62
CA LEU A 162 33.18 22.39 -17.53
C LEU A 162 33.63 23.16 -18.77
N SER A 163 32.87 24.19 -19.18
CA SER A 163 33.24 25.02 -20.33
C SER A 163 34.54 25.79 -20.15
N GLY A 164 35.03 25.89 -18.90
CA GLY A 164 36.26 26.60 -18.58
C GLY A 164 36.09 28.12 -18.52
N ASP A 165 34.91 28.65 -18.84
CA ASP A 165 34.58 30.08 -18.83
C ASP A 165 34.08 30.54 -17.45
N LEU A 166 34.86 31.40 -16.79
CA LEU A 166 34.54 31.90 -15.46
C LEU A 166 33.35 32.87 -15.47
N GLU A 167 33.20 33.67 -16.53
CA GLU A 167 32.09 34.63 -16.63
C GLU A 167 30.77 33.90 -16.85
N LYS A 168 30.77 32.88 -17.72
CA LYS A 168 29.61 32.03 -17.94
C LYS A 168 29.20 31.27 -16.67
N PHE A 169 30.17 30.72 -15.94
CA PHE A 169 29.91 30.06 -14.65
C PHE A 169 29.30 31.03 -13.63
N THR A 170 29.88 32.22 -13.49
CA THR A 170 29.41 33.24 -12.53
C THR A 170 27.99 33.71 -12.84
N ARG A 171 27.68 33.94 -14.12
CA ARG A 171 26.34 34.34 -14.57
C ARG A 171 25.29 33.28 -14.21
N VAL A 172 25.54 32.02 -14.56
CA VAL A 172 24.61 30.91 -14.30
C VAL A 172 24.44 30.68 -12.79
N LEU A 173 25.53 30.79 -12.02
CA LEU A 173 25.48 30.68 -10.57
C LEU A 173 24.59 31.77 -9.94
N LEU A 174 24.76 33.02 -10.37
CA LEU A 174 24.00 34.16 -9.83
C LEU A 174 22.52 34.07 -10.20
N GLU A 175 22.20 33.70 -11.43
CA GLU A 175 20.83 33.48 -11.90
C GLU A 175 20.14 32.39 -11.06
N GLN A 176 20.83 31.28 -10.80
CA GLN A 176 20.28 30.21 -9.96
C GLN A 176 20.12 30.59 -8.49
N GLN A 177 21.03 31.39 -7.94
CA GLN A 177 20.88 31.91 -6.58
C GLN A 177 19.66 32.85 -6.48
N GLN A 178 19.45 33.72 -7.47
CA GLN A 178 18.29 34.61 -7.52
C GLN A 178 16.98 33.85 -7.67
N ASP A 179 16.93 32.84 -8.53
CA ASP A 179 15.76 31.98 -8.70
C ASP A 179 15.42 31.20 -7.42
N ARG A 180 16.44 30.67 -6.73
CA ARG A 180 16.26 30.01 -5.44
C ARG A 180 15.76 30.99 -4.39
N ALA A 181 16.39 32.16 -4.26
CA ALA A 181 16.00 33.18 -3.31
C ALA A 181 14.56 33.65 -3.55
N ARG A 182 14.16 33.83 -4.82
CA ARG A 182 12.80 34.19 -5.19
C ARG A 182 11.79 33.12 -4.77
N ARG A 183 12.04 31.84 -5.11
CA ARG A 183 11.15 30.73 -4.70
C ARG A 183 11.08 30.58 -3.19
N GLU A 184 12.21 30.72 -2.51
CA GLU A 184 12.28 30.67 -1.05
C GLU A 184 11.49 31.83 -0.44
N GLN A 185 11.60 33.04 -0.99
CA GLN A 185 10.88 34.21 -0.51
C GLN A 185 9.37 34.14 -0.80
N GLU A 186 8.95 33.59 -1.94
CA GLU A 186 7.54 33.25 -2.22
C GLU A 186 7.02 32.20 -1.21
N ARG A 187 7.84 31.19 -0.88
CA ARG A 187 7.50 30.16 0.10
C ARG A 187 7.39 30.75 1.51
N ILE A 188 8.35 31.57 1.92
CA ILE A 188 8.33 32.28 3.21
C ILE A 188 7.11 33.18 3.28
N ARG A 189 6.76 33.93 2.22
CA ARG A 189 5.53 34.73 2.18
C ARG A 189 4.28 33.88 2.38
N LEU A 190 4.22 32.69 1.80
CA LEU A 190 3.10 31.76 2.01
C LEU A 190 3.04 31.20 3.45
N TYR A 191 4.20 30.92 4.06
CA TYR A 191 4.29 30.43 5.44
C TYR A 191 4.16 31.55 6.49
N SER A 192 4.49 32.79 6.14
CA SER A 192 4.39 33.99 6.98
C SER A 192 3.12 34.78 6.73
N ALA A 193 2.30 34.38 5.76
CA ALA A 193 0.96 34.91 5.59
C ALA A 193 0.16 34.58 6.84
N ASP A 194 -0.62 35.56 7.28
CA ASP A 194 -1.52 35.46 8.42
C ASP A 194 -2.35 34.16 8.33
N PRO A 195 -2.48 33.35 9.40
CA PRO A 195 -3.34 32.16 9.42
C PRO A 195 -4.80 32.40 8.98
N PHE A 196 -5.23 33.66 8.89
CA PHE A 196 -6.55 34.09 8.40
C PHE A 196 -6.55 34.67 6.98
N ASP A 197 -5.45 34.57 6.23
CA ASP A 197 -5.38 34.97 4.84
C ASP A 197 -6.12 33.95 3.94
N LEU A 198 -7.28 34.37 3.44
CA LEU A 198 -8.18 33.56 2.62
C LEU A 198 -7.50 33.04 1.34
N GLU A 199 -6.56 33.79 0.77
CA GLU A 199 -5.87 33.39 -0.46
C GLU A 199 -4.84 32.28 -0.20
N ALA A 200 -4.10 32.37 0.91
CA ALA A 200 -3.18 31.33 1.34
C ALA A 200 -3.93 30.04 1.70
N GLN A 201 -5.07 30.16 2.39
CA GLN A 201 -5.89 29.02 2.76
C GLN A 201 -6.52 28.31 1.55
N ALA A 202 -6.99 29.07 0.55
CA ALA A 202 -7.50 28.50 -0.70
C ALA A 202 -6.40 27.75 -1.49
N LYS A 203 -5.17 28.28 -1.49
CA LYS A 203 -4.04 27.61 -2.15
C LYS A 203 -3.63 26.33 -1.44
N ILE A 204 -3.62 26.33 -0.12
CA ILE A 204 -3.37 25.12 0.69
C ILE A 204 -4.47 24.07 0.44
N GLU A 205 -5.74 24.49 0.35
CA GLU A 205 -6.86 23.60 0.05
C GLU A 205 -6.72 22.95 -1.33
N GLU A 206 -6.39 23.73 -2.36
CA GLU A 206 -6.18 23.19 -3.71
C GLU A 206 -4.99 22.24 -3.78
N ASP A 207 -3.87 22.55 -3.11
CA ASP A 207 -2.71 21.67 -3.03
C ASP A 207 -3.06 20.33 -2.36
N ILE A 208 -3.80 20.36 -1.24
CA ILE A 208 -4.29 19.15 -0.56
C ILE A 208 -5.26 18.36 -1.47
N ARG A 209 -6.13 19.06 -2.20
CA ARG A 209 -7.08 18.43 -3.13
C ARG A 209 -6.35 17.68 -4.23
N GLN A 210 -5.33 18.30 -4.84
CA GLN A 210 -4.51 17.66 -5.88
C GLN A 210 -3.75 16.45 -5.32
N GLN A 211 -3.14 16.57 -4.14
CA GLN A 211 -2.48 15.43 -3.48
C GLN A 211 -3.42 14.26 -3.26
N ASN A 212 -4.62 14.50 -2.74
CA ASN A 212 -5.62 13.44 -2.53
C ASN A 212 -6.04 12.78 -3.85
N ILE A 213 -6.17 13.54 -4.94
CA ILE A 213 -6.50 13.02 -6.27
C ILE A 213 -5.35 12.13 -6.78
N GLU A 214 -4.11 12.57 -6.62
CA GLU A 214 -2.92 11.89 -7.10
C GLU A 214 -2.63 10.61 -6.29
N GLU A 215 -2.80 10.65 -4.97
CA GLU A 215 -2.76 9.47 -4.09
C GLU A 215 -3.83 8.45 -4.48
N ASN A 216 -5.08 8.90 -4.66
CA ASN A 216 -6.17 8.02 -5.08
C ASN A 216 -5.91 7.41 -6.47
N MET A 217 -5.35 8.19 -7.40
CA MET A 217 -4.96 7.68 -8.72
C MET A 217 -3.85 6.63 -8.61
N THR A 218 -2.86 6.84 -7.74
CA THR A 218 -1.76 5.91 -7.49
C THR A 218 -2.28 4.59 -6.93
N ILE A 219 -3.15 4.65 -5.91
CA ILE A 219 -3.81 3.46 -5.34
C ILE A 219 -4.60 2.73 -6.43
N ALA A 220 -5.36 3.47 -7.25
CA ALA A 220 -6.15 2.86 -8.31
C ALA A 220 -5.29 2.19 -9.40
N MET A 221 -4.10 2.72 -9.67
CA MET A 221 -3.14 2.08 -10.59
C MET A 221 -2.54 0.79 -10.02
N GLU A 222 -2.31 0.71 -8.71
CA GLU A 222 -1.77 -0.49 -8.05
C GLU A 222 -2.83 -1.58 -7.85
N GLU A 223 -3.99 -1.20 -7.34
CA GLU A 223 -5.06 -2.14 -6.96
C GLU A 223 -5.97 -2.52 -8.13
N ALA A 224 -6.15 -1.62 -9.08
CA ALA A 224 -7.05 -1.82 -10.22
C ALA A 224 -6.41 -1.37 -11.55
N PRO A 225 -5.25 -1.93 -11.93
CA PRO A 225 -4.56 -1.57 -13.17
C PRO A 225 -5.42 -1.80 -14.42
N GLU A 226 -6.40 -2.71 -14.33
CA GLU A 226 -7.37 -2.99 -15.40
C GLU A 226 -8.26 -1.79 -15.74
N SER A 227 -8.42 -0.82 -14.83
CA SER A 227 -9.19 0.41 -15.08
C SER A 227 -8.46 1.40 -15.99
N PHE A 228 -7.13 1.29 -16.08
CA PHE A 228 -6.26 2.23 -16.80
C PHE A 228 -5.65 1.66 -18.09
N GLY A 229 -5.87 0.37 -18.39
CA GLY A 229 -5.31 -0.29 -19.55
C GLY A 229 -6.15 -1.46 -20.06
N GLN A 230 -5.93 -1.82 -21.33
CA GLN A 230 -6.54 -3.04 -21.89
C GLN A 230 -5.76 -4.27 -21.43
N VAL A 231 -6.37 -5.09 -20.58
CA VAL A 231 -5.80 -6.37 -20.15
C VAL A 231 -5.88 -7.38 -21.29
N VAL A 232 -4.73 -7.85 -21.77
CA VAL A 232 -4.66 -8.92 -22.78
C VAL A 232 -4.78 -10.27 -22.10
N MET A 233 -5.83 -11.01 -22.46
CA MET A 233 -6.03 -12.37 -21.96
C MET A 233 -4.97 -13.32 -22.49
N LEU A 234 -4.32 -14.08 -21.59
CA LEU A 234 -3.24 -14.99 -21.95
C LEU A 234 -3.79 -16.28 -22.55
N TYR A 235 -3.29 -16.65 -23.73
CA TYR A 235 -3.62 -17.90 -24.39
C TYR A 235 -2.35 -18.65 -24.83
N ILE A 236 -2.36 -19.96 -24.62
CA ILE A 236 -1.31 -20.85 -25.13
C ILE A 236 -1.88 -21.85 -26.13
N ASN A 237 -1.13 -22.08 -27.21
CA ASN A 237 -1.43 -23.15 -28.15
C ASN A 237 -0.94 -24.48 -27.55
N CYS A 238 -1.85 -25.44 -27.43
CA CYS A 238 -1.56 -26.76 -26.91
C CYS A 238 -2.24 -27.85 -27.76
N LYS A 239 -1.94 -29.10 -27.43
CA LYS A 239 -2.57 -30.27 -28.02
C LYS A 239 -3.12 -31.17 -26.92
N VAL A 240 -4.37 -31.60 -27.08
CA VAL A 240 -5.02 -32.59 -26.22
C VAL A 240 -5.32 -33.80 -27.09
N ASN A 241 -4.76 -34.96 -26.71
CA ASN A 241 -4.87 -36.18 -27.52
C ASN A 241 -4.47 -35.98 -29.01
N GLY A 242 -3.51 -35.09 -29.27
CA GLY A 242 -3.05 -34.75 -30.63
C GLY A 242 -3.82 -33.64 -31.34
N HIS A 243 -5.00 -33.24 -30.86
CA HIS A 243 -5.83 -32.20 -31.46
C HIS A 243 -5.43 -30.81 -30.93
N PRO A 244 -5.30 -29.78 -31.81
CA PRO A 244 -4.92 -28.43 -31.39
C PRO A 244 -6.03 -27.75 -30.58
N VAL A 245 -5.65 -27.10 -29.49
CA VAL A 245 -6.53 -26.36 -28.57
C VAL A 245 -5.83 -25.06 -28.18
N LYS A 246 -6.59 -23.97 -28.08
CA LYS A 246 -6.13 -22.74 -27.41
C LYS A 246 -6.60 -22.79 -25.97
N ALA A 247 -5.67 -22.81 -25.02
CA ALA A 247 -5.99 -22.79 -23.60
C ALA A 247 -5.86 -21.36 -23.07
N PHE A 248 -6.92 -20.87 -22.44
CA PHE A 248 -6.90 -19.65 -21.65
C PHE A 248 -6.11 -19.92 -20.35
N VAL A 249 -5.19 -19.00 -20.01
CA VAL A 249 -4.35 -19.12 -18.81
C VAL A 249 -4.89 -18.19 -17.74
N ASP A 250 -5.36 -18.79 -16.64
CA ASP A 250 -5.95 -18.10 -15.50
C ASP A 250 -5.35 -18.68 -14.21
N SER A 251 -4.55 -17.88 -13.52
CA SER A 251 -3.98 -18.26 -12.23
C SER A 251 -4.99 -18.19 -11.08
N GLY A 252 -6.11 -17.48 -11.26
CA GLY A 252 -7.20 -17.38 -10.28
C GLY A 252 -8.15 -18.58 -10.31
N ALA A 253 -8.11 -19.40 -11.36
CA ALA A 253 -8.94 -20.59 -11.47
C ALA A 253 -8.36 -21.76 -10.65
N GLN A 254 -9.11 -22.24 -9.65
CA GLN A 254 -8.73 -23.41 -8.84
C GLN A 254 -8.63 -24.71 -9.65
N MET A 255 -9.41 -24.84 -10.72
CA MET A 255 -9.49 -26.05 -11.54
C MET A 255 -9.38 -25.72 -13.02
N THR A 256 -8.63 -26.53 -13.76
CA THR A 256 -8.64 -26.51 -15.22
C THR A 256 -9.95 -27.10 -15.73
N ILE A 257 -10.68 -26.34 -16.54
CA ILE A 257 -11.98 -26.75 -17.10
C ILE A 257 -11.87 -26.86 -18.62
N MET A 258 -12.58 -27.84 -19.19
CA MET A 258 -12.70 -28.02 -20.63
C MET A 258 -14.18 -28.15 -21.00
N SER A 259 -14.61 -27.48 -22.07
CA SER A 259 -15.97 -27.61 -22.57
C SER A 259 -16.23 -29.01 -23.14
N GLN A 260 -17.49 -29.47 -23.06
CA GLN A 260 -17.90 -30.75 -23.63
C GLN A 260 -17.56 -30.86 -25.13
N ALA A 261 -17.86 -29.83 -25.91
CA ALA A 261 -17.54 -29.79 -27.33
C ALA A 261 -16.02 -29.93 -27.61
N CYS A 262 -15.17 -29.37 -26.75
CA CYS A 262 -13.72 -29.54 -26.87
C CYS A 262 -13.30 -30.98 -26.53
N ALA A 263 -13.89 -31.61 -25.51
CA ALA A 263 -13.62 -32.99 -25.14
C ALA A 263 -14.06 -34.00 -26.23
N GLU A 264 -15.21 -33.74 -26.89
CA GLU A 264 -15.69 -34.48 -28.05
C GLU A 264 -14.74 -34.34 -29.23
N ARG A 265 -14.35 -33.11 -29.57
CA ARG A 265 -13.40 -32.82 -30.66
C ARG A 265 -12.01 -33.43 -30.42
N CYS A 266 -11.58 -33.52 -29.16
CA CYS A 266 -10.31 -34.14 -28.80
C CYS A 266 -10.42 -35.67 -28.63
N ASN A 267 -11.60 -36.25 -28.85
CA ASN A 267 -11.87 -37.68 -28.69
C ASN A 267 -11.47 -38.25 -27.31
N ILE A 268 -11.76 -37.49 -26.25
CA ILE A 268 -11.48 -37.89 -24.86
C ILE A 268 -12.75 -38.10 -24.03
N MET A 269 -13.94 -38.08 -24.64
CA MET A 269 -15.21 -38.34 -23.94
C MET A 269 -15.24 -39.69 -23.21
N ARG A 270 -14.51 -40.69 -23.73
CA ARG A 270 -14.33 -42.00 -23.10
C ARG A 270 -13.57 -41.97 -21.76
N LEU A 271 -12.86 -40.88 -21.46
CA LEU A 271 -12.10 -40.69 -20.22
C LEU A 271 -12.89 -39.90 -19.17
N VAL A 272 -14.09 -39.42 -19.51
CA VAL A 272 -14.92 -38.59 -18.62
C VAL A 272 -15.66 -39.51 -17.64
N ASP A 273 -15.22 -39.48 -16.39
CA ASP A 273 -15.90 -40.18 -15.30
C ASP A 273 -17.12 -39.38 -14.84
N ARG A 274 -18.31 -39.85 -15.20
CA ARG A 274 -19.60 -39.19 -14.88
C ARG A 274 -20.00 -39.29 -13.42
N ARG A 275 -19.32 -40.12 -12.60
CA ARG A 275 -19.57 -40.16 -11.14
C ARG A 275 -19.20 -38.84 -10.46
N TRP A 276 -18.35 -38.06 -11.12
CA TRP A 276 -17.95 -36.71 -10.71
C TRP A 276 -18.79 -35.62 -11.39
N ALA A 277 -19.96 -35.98 -11.93
CA ALA A 277 -20.91 -34.98 -12.40
C ALA A 277 -21.42 -34.15 -11.22
N GLY A 278 -21.65 -32.87 -11.45
CA GLY A 278 -22.04 -31.95 -10.40
C GLY A 278 -22.27 -30.55 -10.93
N ILE A 279 -22.16 -29.58 -10.03
CA ILE A 279 -22.32 -28.17 -10.35
C ILE A 279 -21.07 -27.44 -9.87
N ALA A 280 -20.37 -26.77 -10.80
CA ALA A 280 -19.27 -25.88 -10.45
C ALA A 280 -19.84 -24.50 -10.12
N LYS A 281 -19.40 -23.95 -8.99
CA LYS A 281 -19.72 -22.59 -8.54
C LYS A 281 -18.44 -21.77 -8.48
N GLY A 282 -18.44 -20.64 -9.16
CA GLY A 282 -17.40 -19.61 -9.14
C GLY A 282 -18.06 -18.26 -9.41
N VAL A 283 -17.54 -17.51 -10.40
CA VAL A 283 -18.22 -16.30 -10.92
C VAL A 283 -19.59 -16.61 -11.53
N GLY A 284 -19.82 -17.86 -11.97
CA GLY A 284 -21.11 -18.37 -12.43
C GLY A 284 -21.38 -19.78 -11.93
N THR A 285 -22.55 -20.31 -12.29
CA THR A 285 -22.95 -21.69 -11.97
C THR A 285 -23.10 -22.49 -13.27
N GLN A 286 -22.32 -23.57 -13.42
CA GLN A 286 -22.38 -24.40 -14.62
C GLN A 286 -22.36 -25.89 -14.28
N LYS A 287 -23.08 -26.70 -15.07
CA LYS A 287 -23.14 -28.15 -14.88
C LYS A 287 -21.83 -28.80 -15.34
N ILE A 288 -21.22 -29.57 -14.45
CA ILE A 288 -20.08 -30.42 -14.74
C ILE A 288 -20.59 -31.80 -15.15
N ILE A 289 -20.21 -32.25 -16.34
CA ILE A 289 -20.62 -33.55 -16.89
C ILE A 289 -19.85 -34.74 -16.30
N GLY A 290 -18.68 -34.49 -15.73
CA GLY A 290 -17.78 -35.49 -15.17
C GLY A 290 -16.34 -34.98 -15.10
N ARG A 291 -15.41 -35.85 -14.70
CA ARG A 291 -13.99 -35.52 -14.53
C ARG A 291 -13.10 -36.43 -15.37
N VAL A 292 -12.10 -35.86 -16.04
CA VAL A 292 -10.99 -36.61 -16.61
C VAL A 292 -9.88 -36.66 -15.57
N HIS A 293 -9.56 -37.85 -15.06
CA HIS A 293 -8.56 -38.02 -13.99
C HIS A 293 -7.13 -37.83 -14.48
N LEU A 294 -6.84 -38.28 -15.71
CA LEU A 294 -5.55 -38.14 -16.36
C LEU A 294 -5.75 -38.03 -17.88
N GLY A 295 -5.06 -37.09 -18.51
CA GLY A 295 -5.13 -36.87 -19.96
C GLY A 295 -3.78 -36.44 -20.53
N LYS A 296 -3.51 -36.82 -21.78
CA LYS A 296 -2.28 -36.43 -22.47
C LYS A 296 -2.40 -35.00 -22.97
N TYR A 297 -1.74 -34.09 -22.25
CA TYR A 297 -1.62 -32.67 -22.58
C TYR A 297 -0.21 -32.37 -23.09
N ARG A 298 -0.09 -31.62 -24.19
CA ARG A 298 1.20 -31.15 -24.71
C ARG A 298 1.09 -29.66 -25.04
N ALA A 299 1.74 -28.81 -24.26
CA ALA A 299 1.94 -27.42 -24.64
C ALA A 299 2.96 -27.32 -25.79
N ALA A 300 2.76 -26.39 -26.72
CA ALA A 300 3.80 -26.03 -27.67
C ALA A 300 4.88 -25.24 -26.92
N TRP A 301 6.14 -25.66 -27.00
CA TRP A 301 7.27 -24.89 -26.48
C TRP A 301 7.45 -23.65 -27.34
N LEU A 302 7.27 -22.46 -26.76
CA LEU A 302 7.78 -21.20 -27.32
C LEU A 302 9.25 -21.07 -26.88
N LEU A 303 10.13 -21.81 -27.56
CA LEU A 303 11.56 -21.50 -27.61
C LEU A 303 11.85 -21.09 -29.06
N SER A 304 11.40 -19.90 -29.44
CA SER A 304 11.86 -19.26 -30.66
C SER A 304 13.21 -18.62 -30.37
N HIS A 305 14.28 -19.32 -30.75
CA HIS A 305 15.66 -18.82 -30.93
C HIS A 305 16.36 -18.22 -29.69
N LEU A 306 16.87 -19.08 -28.79
CA LEU A 306 18.10 -18.77 -28.06
C LEU A 306 19.27 -19.41 -28.81
N MET A 307 19.96 -18.60 -29.63
CA MET A 307 21.38 -18.83 -29.84
C MET A 307 22.08 -18.28 -28.60
N LEU A 308 22.70 -19.16 -27.82
CA LEU A 308 23.69 -18.77 -26.84
C LEU A 308 24.98 -18.41 -27.59
N PHE A 309 25.45 -17.18 -27.43
CA PHE A 309 26.85 -16.79 -27.53
C PHE A 309 27.27 -16.21 -26.18
#